data_AF-A0A1B6CP66-F1
#
_entry.id   AF-A0A1B6CP66-F1
#
_cell.length_a   1.000
_cell.length_b   1.000
_cell.length_c   1.000
_cell.angle_alpha   90.00
_cell.angle_beta   90.00
_cell.angle_gamma   90.00
#
_symmetry.space_group_name_H-M   'P 1'
#
loop_
_entity.id
_entity.type
_entity.pdbx_description
1 polymer ?
#
loop_
_entity_poly.entity_id
_entity_poly.type
_entity_poly.pdbx_seq_one_letter_code
_entity_poly.pdbx_strand_id
1 'polypeptide(L)'
;MCSYKFVQTSFEVWGLQTKVEELIQKSIRDILLLGHRQAFAWIDEWYGMSLVDVRVYEGEMQRQTNVKVADEIVEPKDIHPEALRTPSTSNLPEIPITPKTPTSPSSEIAPKSWFPWS
;
A
#
# COMPACT_ATOMS: atom_id res chain seq x y z
N MET A 1 6.71 2.15 30.38
CA MET A 1 5.79 3.26 30.03
C MET A 1 4.57 2.69 29.31
N CYS A 2 3.48 3.45 29.22
CA CYS A 2 2.26 3.05 28.50
C CYS A 2 1.81 4.20 27.61
N SER A 3 1.45 3.91 26.36
CA SER A 3 0.86 4.87 25.42
C SER A 3 -0.61 4.51 25.20
N TYR A 4 -1.50 5.42 25.56
CA TYR A 4 -2.93 5.26 25.34
C TYR A 4 -3.30 5.91 23.99
N LYS A 5 -3.51 5.07 22.97
CA LYS A 5 -3.85 5.52 21.61
C LYS A 5 -5.35 5.31 21.36
N PHE A 6 -6.12 6.39 21.43
CA PHE A 6 -7.54 6.37 21.05
C PHE A 6 -7.67 6.44 19.52
N VAL A 7 -8.35 5.47 18.92
CA VAL A 7 -8.46 5.31 17.46
C VAL A 7 -9.92 5.40 17.06
N GLN A 8 -10.27 6.44 16.32
CA GLN A 8 -11.59 6.63 15.73
C GLN A 8 -11.50 6.50 14.22
N THR A 9 -12.42 5.74 13.63
CA THR A 9 -12.49 5.45 12.19
C THR A 9 -13.90 5.74 11.69
N SER A 10 -14.03 6.35 10.53
CA SER A 10 -15.31 6.55 9.84
C SER A 10 -15.16 6.19 8.37
N PHE A 11 -16.05 5.36 7.84
CA PHE A 11 -16.09 4.99 6.43
C PHE A 11 -17.52 4.98 5.89
N GLU A 12 -17.96 6.11 5.34
CA GLU A 12 -19.37 6.32 4.95
C GLU A 12 -19.66 5.86 3.52
N VAL A 13 -19.48 4.56 3.26
CA VAL A 13 -19.84 3.94 1.98
C VAL A 13 -20.92 2.89 2.19
N TRP A 14 -22.03 3.06 1.47
CA TRP A 14 -23.17 2.17 1.57
C TRP A 14 -22.77 0.71 1.28
N GLY A 15 -23.22 -0.19 2.15
CA GLY A 15 -22.93 -1.63 2.04
C GLY A 15 -21.51 -2.05 2.45
N LEU A 16 -20.59 -1.12 2.73
CA LEU A 16 -19.20 -1.43 3.07
C LEU A 16 -18.71 -0.88 4.42
N GLN A 17 -19.41 0.12 4.99
CA GLN A 17 -19.05 0.80 6.24
C GLN A 17 -18.48 -0.13 7.32
N THR A 18 -19.29 -1.04 7.86
CA THR A 18 -18.90 -1.88 8.99
C THR A 18 -17.66 -2.73 8.70
N LYS A 19 -17.61 -3.36 7.53
CA LYS A 19 -16.49 -4.25 7.17
C LYS A 19 -15.18 -3.49 7.04
N VAL A 20 -15.23 -2.29 6.46
CA VAL A 20 -14.03 -1.48 6.27
C VAL A 20 -13.59 -0.84 7.58
N GLU A 21 -14.51 -0.33 8.40
CA GLU A 21 -14.16 0.21 9.72
C GLU A 21 -13.54 -0.87 10.64
N GLU A 22 -14.10 -2.08 10.64
CA GLU A 22 -13.54 -3.21 11.39
C GLU A 22 -12.15 -3.61 10.88
N LEU A 23 -11.98 -3.65 9.55
CA LEU A 23 -10.69 -3.91 8.93
C LEU A 23 -9.66 -2.87 9.36
N ILE A 24 -9.97 -1.58 9.29
CA ILE A 24 -9.05 -0.50 9.68
C ILE A 24 -8.64 -0.65 11.14
N GLN A 25 -9.61 -0.89 12.04
CA GLN A 25 -9.33 -1.08 13.47
C GLN A 25 -8.41 -2.28 13.72
N LYS A 26 -8.64 -3.39 13.00
CA LYS A 26 -7.76 -4.57 13.08
C LYS A 26 -6.37 -4.26 12.54
N SER A 27 -6.26 -3.64 11.36
CA SER A 27 -4.98 -3.28 10.76
C SER A 27 -4.17 -2.34 11.65
N ILE A 28 -4.81 -1.33 12.27
CA ILE A 28 -4.13 -0.42 13.20
C ILE A 28 -3.60 -1.19 14.43
N ARG A 29 -4.38 -2.12 14.98
CA ARG A 29 -3.91 -2.97 16.09
C ARG A 29 -2.68 -3.78 15.69
N ASP A 30 -2.70 -4.41 14.52
CA ASP A 30 -1.62 -5.27 14.04
C ASP A 30 -0.35 -4.46 13.77
N ILE A 31 -0.47 -3.30 13.11
CA ILE A 31 0.64 -2.37 12.87
C ILE A 31 1.24 -1.87 14.19
N LEU A 32 0.41 -1.45 15.14
CA LEU A 32 0.89 -0.97 16.44
C LEU A 32 1.58 -2.10 17.21
N LEU A 33 1.04 -3.31 17.23
CA LEU A 33 1.65 -4.43 17.94
C LEU A 33 3.02 -4.78 17.35
N LEU A 34 3.10 -4.89 16.03
CA LEU A 34 4.34 -5.20 15.32
C LEU A 34 5.38 -4.08 15.51
N GLY A 35 4.97 -2.83 15.34
CA GLY A 35 5.85 -1.67 15.48
C GLY A 35 6.45 -1.53 16.88
N HIS A 36 5.69 -1.83 17.96
CA HIS A 36 6.26 -1.79 19.32
C HIS A 36 7.24 -2.93 19.58
N ARG A 37 7.00 -4.13 19.01
CA ARG A 37 7.98 -5.24 19.09
C ARG A 37 9.28 -4.85 18.40
N GLN A 38 9.19 -4.25 17.21
CA GLN A 38 10.35 -3.79 16.44
C GLN A 38 11.09 -2.66 17.14
N ALA A 39 10.37 -1.64 17.62
CA ALA A 39 10.97 -0.53 18.34
C ALA A 39 11.77 -1.00 19.57
N PHE A 40 11.28 -2.04 20.27
CA PHE A 40 12.02 -2.65 21.36
C PHE A 40 13.21 -3.50 20.87
N ALA A 41 13.02 -4.31 19.84
CA ALA A 41 14.10 -5.14 19.28
C ALA A 41 15.27 -4.31 18.73
N TRP A 42 15.00 -3.09 18.26
CA TRP A 42 15.97 -2.14 17.74
C TRP A 42 16.41 -1.09 18.76
N ILE A 43 16.23 -1.34 20.06
CA ILE A 43 16.58 -0.35 21.09
C ILE A 43 18.03 0.13 20.99
N ASP A 44 18.97 -0.76 20.68
CA ASP A 44 20.38 -0.43 20.56
C ASP A 44 20.69 0.52 19.39
N GLU A 45 19.81 0.61 18.39
CA GLU A 45 20.01 1.47 17.22
C GLU A 45 19.64 2.92 17.50
N TRP A 46 18.63 3.16 18.35
CA TRP A 46 18.14 4.51 18.64
C TRP A 46 18.44 5.01 20.05
N TYR A 47 18.77 4.11 20.99
CA TYR A 47 19.11 4.48 22.35
C TYR A 47 20.41 5.28 22.38
N GLY A 48 20.32 6.55 22.78
CA GLY A 48 21.45 7.48 22.82
C GLY A 48 21.51 8.47 21.66
N MET A 49 20.63 8.35 20.66
CA MET A 49 20.50 9.38 19.61
C MET A 49 20.07 10.73 20.21
N SER A 50 20.70 11.80 19.74
CA SER A 50 20.21 13.16 19.98
C SER A 50 19.07 13.51 19.02
N LEU A 51 18.34 14.59 19.32
CA LEU A 51 17.31 15.07 18.41
C LEU A 51 17.88 15.46 17.03
N VAL A 52 19.13 15.92 16.97
CA VAL A 52 19.81 16.25 15.70
C VAL A 52 20.03 14.98 14.87
N ASP A 53 20.50 13.90 15.50
CA ASP A 53 20.70 12.61 14.82
C ASP A 53 19.38 12.06 14.27
N VAL A 54 18.29 12.21 15.02
CA VAL A 54 16.95 11.82 14.57
C VAL A 54 16.54 12.61 13.32
N ARG A 55 16.80 13.92 13.26
CA ARG A 55 16.50 14.72 12.05
C ARG A 55 17.32 14.31 10.84
N VAL A 56 18.59 13.98 11.02
CA VAL A 56 19.45 13.47 9.95
C VAL A 56 18.91 12.12 9.45
N TYR A 57 18.57 11.23 10.37
CA TYR A 57 17.97 9.93 10.05
C TYR A 57 16.65 10.06 9.28
N GLU A 58 15.74 10.94 9.72
CA GLU A 58 14.47 11.23 9.01
C GLU A 58 14.72 11.67 7.56
N GLY A 59 15.67 12.60 7.34
CA GLY A 59 15.99 13.10 6.00
C GLY A 59 16.58 12.03 5.08
N GLU A 60 17.47 11.20 5.61
CA GLU A 60 18.08 10.10 4.85
C GLU A 60 17.03 9.01 4.51
N MET A 61 16.18 8.63 5.46
CA MET A 61 15.10 7.66 5.22
C MET A 61 14.06 8.17 4.23
N GLN A 62 13.74 9.47 4.26
CA GLN A 62 12.86 10.09 3.28
C GLN A 62 13.46 10.00 1.87
N ARG A 63 14.74 10.35 1.72
CA ARG A 63 15.45 10.26 0.43
C ARG A 63 15.46 8.83 -0.11
N GLN A 64 15.80 7.85 0.72
CA GLN A 64 15.81 6.44 0.33
C GLN A 64 14.42 5.93 -0.07
N THR A 65 13.39 6.29 0.68
CA THR A 65 12.00 5.94 0.37
C THR A 65 11.57 6.51 -0.98
N ASN A 66 11.88 7.79 -1.24
CA ASN A 66 11.51 8.46 -2.48
C ASN A 66 12.16 7.82 -3.71
N VAL A 67 13.43 7.39 -3.60
CA VAL A 67 14.12 6.67 -4.68
C VAL A 67 13.40 5.36 -4.99
N LYS A 68 13.09 4.54 -3.96
CA LYS A 68 12.38 3.27 -4.15
C LYS A 68 11.01 3.45 -4.81
N VAL A 69 10.24 4.44 -4.36
CA VAL A 69 8.92 4.73 -4.93
C VAL A 69 9.04 5.20 -6.39
N ALA A 70 10.05 6.02 -6.72
CA ALA A 70 10.28 6.47 -8.08
C ALA A 70 10.70 5.32 -9.01
N ASP A 71 11.62 4.46 -8.56
CA ASP A 71 12.10 3.31 -9.32
C ASP A 71 10.96 2.32 -9.62
N GLU A 72 10.06 2.08 -8.67
CA GLU A 72 8.88 1.21 -8.88
C GLU A 72 7.85 1.78 -9.87
N ILE A 73 7.80 3.11 -10.06
CA ILE A 73 6.89 3.77 -11.00
C ILE A 73 7.45 3.73 -12.44
N VAL A 74 8.76 3.57 -12.60
CA VAL A 74 9.48 3.67 -13.90
C VAL A 74 9.68 2.31 -14.58
N GLU A 75 9.10 1.22 -14.09
CA GLU A 75 9.09 -0.09 -14.77
C GLU A 75 7.79 -0.30 -15.58
N PRO A 76 7.63 0.26 -16.81
CA PRO A 76 6.63 -0.23 -17.74
C PRO A 76 7.09 -1.62 -18.21
N LYS A 77 6.46 -2.66 -17.67
CA LYS A 77 6.56 -4.02 -18.24
C LYS A 77 6.23 -3.93 -19.73
N ASP A 78 7.23 -4.21 -20.56
CA ASP A 78 7.25 -4.02 -21.99
C ASP A 78 5.97 -4.49 -22.70
N ILE A 79 5.25 -3.56 -23.33
CA ILE A 79 4.27 -3.88 -24.37
C ILE A 79 5.05 -4.04 -25.67
N HIS A 80 5.08 -5.27 -26.18
CA HIS A 80 5.64 -5.60 -27.49
C HIS A 80 4.91 -4.79 -28.60
N PRO A 81 5.62 -4.07 -29.49
CA PRO A 81 5.00 -3.37 -30.61
C PRO A 81 4.83 -4.31 -31.82
N GLU A 82 4.23 -3.80 -32.90
CA GLU A 82 3.79 -4.45 -34.16
C GLU A 82 2.42 -5.16 -34.07
N ALA A 83 1.34 -4.76 -34.77
CA ALA A 83 1.27 -4.15 -36.08
C ALA A 83 0.05 -3.22 -36.27
N LEU A 84 0.31 -2.12 -36.97
CA LEU A 84 -0.62 -1.16 -37.56
C LEU A 84 -1.54 -1.83 -38.62
N ARG A 85 -2.87 -1.70 -38.51
CA ARG A 85 -3.79 -1.61 -39.66
C ARG A 85 -4.99 -0.70 -39.33
N THR A 86 -5.06 0.43 -40.04
CA THR A 86 -6.19 1.38 -40.12
C THR A 86 -7.21 0.94 -41.19
N PRO A 87 -8.26 1.72 -41.53
CA PRO A 87 -9.52 1.96 -40.79
C PRO A 87 -10.75 1.62 -41.66
N SER A 88 -11.98 1.50 -41.10
CA SER A 88 -13.26 1.80 -41.80
C SER A 88 -14.53 1.60 -40.95
N THR A 89 -15.22 2.71 -40.70
CA THR A 89 -16.65 2.96 -40.95
C THR A 89 -17.76 2.43 -40.00
N SER A 90 -18.49 3.43 -39.47
CA SER A 90 -19.94 3.53 -39.22
C SER A 90 -20.55 3.25 -37.82
N ASN A 91 -21.09 4.34 -37.26
CA ASN A 91 -22.41 4.54 -36.62
C ASN A 91 -22.68 4.19 -35.14
N LEU A 92 -22.85 5.28 -34.35
CA LEU A 92 -23.72 5.55 -33.17
C LEU A 92 -23.65 4.71 -31.87
N PRO A 93 -24.05 5.30 -30.70
CA PRO A 93 -23.59 4.88 -29.38
C PRO A 93 -24.53 3.86 -28.71
N GLU A 94 -23.97 2.77 -28.17
CA GLU A 94 -24.68 1.82 -27.33
C GLU A 94 -24.24 1.91 -25.86
N ILE A 95 -25.24 1.74 -24.99
CA ILE A 95 -25.21 1.85 -23.53
C ILE A 95 -24.33 0.74 -22.92
N PRO A 96 -23.41 1.01 -21.97
CA PRO A 96 -22.66 -0.07 -21.33
C PRO A 96 -23.50 -0.81 -20.30
N ILE A 97 -23.64 -2.10 -20.58
CA ILE A 97 -24.23 -3.16 -19.78
C ILE A 97 -23.37 -3.37 -18.51
N THR A 98 -24.02 -3.57 -17.36
CA THR A 98 -23.37 -3.88 -16.07
C THR A 98 -22.40 -5.06 -16.17
N PRO A 99 -21.15 -4.97 -15.68
CA PRO A 99 -20.21 -6.08 -15.72
C PRO A 99 -20.56 -7.15 -14.67
N LYS A 100 -20.44 -8.41 -15.07
CA LYS A 100 -20.62 -9.60 -14.22
C LYS A 100 -19.48 -9.70 -13.19
N THR A 101 -19.82 -10.21 -12.01
CA THR A 101 -18.92 -10.55 -10.89
C THR A 101 -17.72 -11.39 -11.37
N PRO A 102 -16.47 -11.00 -11.06
CA PRO A 102 -15.32 -11.84 -11.37
C PRO A 102 -15.22 -13.00 -10.37
N THR A 103 -15.28 -14.22 -10.90
CA THR A 103 -14.88 -15.47 -10.23
C THR A 103 -13.40 -15.39 -9.88
N SER A 104 -13.04 -15.67 -8.62
CA SER A 104 -11.65 -15.72 -8.13
C SER A 104 -10.82 -16.75 -8.92
N PRO A 105 -9.62 -16.39 -9.41
CA PRO A 105 -8.65 -17.38 -9.81
C PRO A 105 -7.94 -17.94 -8.56
N SER A 106 -8.05 -19.24 -8.35
CA SER A 106 -7.07 -19.99 -7.55
C SER A 106 -5.77 -20.05 -8.33
N SER A 107 -4.73 -19.35 -7.87
CA SER A 107 -3.35 -19.80 -8.03
C SER A 107 -2.40 -18.99 -7.13
N GLU A 108 -1.44 -19.73 -6.61
CA GLU A 108 -0.37 -19.38 -5.69
C GLU A 108 0.48 -18.21 -6.22
N ILE A 109 0.27 -17.02 -5.67
CA ILE A 109 1.26 -15.93 -5.74
C ILE A 109 1.38 -15.38 -4.32
N ALA A 110 2.49 -15.69 -3.65
CA ALA A 110 2.81 -15.11 -2.36
C ALA A 110 2.78 -13.57 -2.46
N PRO A 111 2.15 -12.85 -1.52
CA PRO A 111 2.12 -11.40 -1.58
C PRO A 111 3.54 -10.87 -1.38
N LYS A 112 4.07 -10.15 -2.37
CA LYS A 112 5.28 -9.35 -2.20
C LYS A 112 5.01 -8.34 -1.09
N SER A 113 5.61 -8.61 0.06
CA SER A 113 5.54 -7.73 1.20
C SER A 113 6.23 -6.41 0.86
N TRP A 114 5.50 -5.31 1.06
CA TRP A 114 6.05 -3.96 1.00
C TRP A 114 7.21 -3.76 1.99
N PHE A 115 7.26 -4.59 3.03
CA PHE A 115 8.35 -4.58 3.98
C PHE A 115 9.41 -5.63 3.59
N PRO A 116 10.70 -5.30 3.61
CA PRO A 116 11.77 -6.18 3.14
C PRO A 116 12.02 -7.45 3.99
N TRP A 117 11.16 -7.72 4.98
CA TRP A 117 11.32 -8.79 5.97
C TRP A 117 10.09 -9.69 6.14
N SER A 118 9.11 -9.64 5.23
CA SER A 118 7.99 -10.59 5.22
C SER A 118 8.03 -11.52 4.01
#